data_AF-A0A535W8E6-F1
#
_entry.id   AF-A0A535W8E6-F1
#
_cell.length_a   1.000
_cell.length_b   1.000
_cell.length_c   1.000
_cell.angle_alpha   90.00
_cell.angle_beta   90.00
_cell.angle_gamma   90.00
#
_symmetry.space_group_name_H-M   'P 1'
#
loop_
_entity.id
_entity.type
_entity.pdbx_description
1 polymer ?
#
loop_
_entity_poly.entity_id
_entity_poly.type
_entity_poly.pdbx_seq_one_letter_code
_entity_poly.pdbx_strand_id
1 'polypeptide(L)'
;DTQTLITNDQRRDAHLKSPDFLNVEQFPTITFRSTRVELAAHDHYKMTGDLTIRNVTRPVTLDVVYSGQAKDPTGGVHAGFSAQTSINRKDWGLTWNVALEAGGLLVGEEVKLALEVEVIKAVEVATVA
;
A
#
# COMPACT_ATOMS: atom_id res chain seq x y z
N ASP A 1 8.51 -1.41 3.48
CA ASP A 1 9.23 -1.59 4.77
C ASP A 1 8.30 -1.10 5.88
N THR A 2 8.07 -1.90 6.92
CA THR A 2 7.21 -1.51 8.04
C THR A 2 7.93 -0.64 9.07
N GLN A 3 9.27 -0.64 9.10
CA GLN A 3 10.06 0.19 10.02
C GLN A 3 9.97 1.68 9.68
N THR A 4 9.64 2.03 8.44
CA THR A 4 9.50 3.40 7.98
C THR A 4 8.15 4.04 8.30
N LEU A 5 7.24 3.33 8.96
CA LEU A 5 5.94 3.88 9.36
C LEU A 5 6.10 5.17 10.16
N ILE A 6 5.34 6.18 9.77
CA ILE A 6 5.32 7.51 10.38
C ILE A 6 3.89 8.07 10.37
N THR A 7 3.49 8.68 11.48
CA THR A 7 2.20 9.35 11.64
C THR A 7 2.35 10.76 12.21
N ASN A 8 3.57 11.31 12.20
CA ASN A 8 3.96 12.57 12.84
C ASN A 8 3.76 12.59 14.37
N ASP A 9 3.66 11.41 15.01
CA ASP A 9 3.63 11.26 16.47
C ASP A 9 4.51 10.05 16.84
N GLN A 10 5.66 10.32 17.48
CA GLN A 10 6.65 9.30 17.79
C GLN A 10 6.11 8.21 18.73
N ARG A 11 5.20 8.54 19.66
CA ARG A 11 4.64 7.55 20.59
C ARG A 11 3.67 6.64 19.86
N ARG A 12 2.83 7.21 18.99
CA ARG A 12 1.93 6.44 18.13
C ARG A 12 2.71 5.56 17.16
N ASP A 13 3.79 6.07 16.57
CA ASP A 13 4.64 5.29 15.66
C ASP A 13 5.30 4.11 16.37
N ALA A 14 5.84 4.33 17.57
CA ALA A 14 6.40 3.25 18.39
C ALA A 14 5.34 2.18 18.73
N HIS A 15 4.13 2.61 19.07
CA HIS A 15 3.03 1.69 19.36
C HIS A 15 2.54 0.92 18.12
N LEU A 16 2.36 1.58 16.98
CA LEU A 16 1.96 0.92 15.72
C LEU A 16 3.02 -0.09 15.23
N LYS A 17 4.29 0.11 15.59
CA LYS A 17 5.38 -0.83 15.28
C LYS A 17 5.47 -2.01 16.25
N SER A 18 4.89 -1.90 17.44
CA SER A 18 5.00 -2.90 18.51
C SER A 18 4.27 -4.22 18.19
N PRO A 19 4.49 -5.28 18.99
CA PRO A 19 3.74 -6.54 18.88
C PRO A 19 2.22 -6.43 18.99
N ASP A 20 1.71 -5.37 19.61
CA ASP A 20 0.27 -5.11 19.77
C ASP A 20 -0.40 -4.71 18.44
N PHE A 21 0.39 -4.32 17.44
CA PHE A 21 -0.10 -3.88 16.15
C PHE A 21 0.63 -4.57 14.99
N LEU A 22 1.55 -3.90 14.28
CA LEU A 22 2.22 -4.48 13.09
C LEU A 22 3.31 -5.49 13.43
N ASN A 23 3.89 -5.45 14.63
CA ASN A 23 5.00 -6.30 15.06
C ASN A 23 6.15 -6.32 14.04
N VAL A 24 6.76 -5.15 13.81
CA VAL A 24 7.69 -4.94 12.68
C VAL A 24 8.99 -5.74 12.79
N GLU A 25 9.38 -6.12 14.01
CA GLU A 25 10.53 -7.00 14.25
C GLU A 25 10.29 -8.40 13.66
N GLN A 26 9.07 -8.92 13.78
CA GLN A 26 8.70 -10.22 13.22
C GLN A 26 8.24 -10.11 11.75
N PHE A 27 7.61 -8.99 11.39
CA PHE A 27 7.04 -8.75 10.07
C PHE A 27 7.57 -7.43 9.47
N PRO A 28 8.81 -7.42 8.96
CA PRO A 28 9.46 -6.20 8.47
C PRO A 28 8.89 -5.68 7.15
N THR A 29 7.98 -6.44 6.52
CA THR A 29 7.41 -6.09 5.21
C THR A 29 5.89 -6.23 5.19
N ILE A 30 5.26 -5.30 4.46
CA ILE A 30 3.92 -5.46 3.90
C ILE A 30 4.13 -5.65 2.41
N THR A 31 3.46 -6.64 1.82
CA THR A 31 3.63 -6.96 0.40
C THR A 31 2.30 -6.93 -0.32
N PHE A 32 2.33 -6.43 -1.55
CA PHE A 32 1.22 -6.50 -2.48
C PHE A 32 1.70 -7.20 -3.74
N ARG A 33 0.99 -8.24 -4.18
CA ARG A 33 1.27 -8.94 -5.44
C ARG A 33 0.03 -8.85 -6.33
N SER A 34 0.14 -8.14 -7.45
CA SER A 34 -0.97 -8.10 -8.42
C SER A 34 -1.24 -9.49 -9.00
N THR A 35 -2.52 -9.79 -9.18
CA THR A 35 -3.02 -11.04 -9.77
C THR A 35 -3.82 -10.77 -11.04
N ARG A 36 -4.44 -9.59 -11.15
CA ARG A 36 -5.20 -9.16 -12.31
C ARG A 36 -5.19 -7.64 -12.47
N VAL A 37 -5.10 -7.18 -13.71
CA VAL A 37 -5.28 -5.77 -14.09
C VAL A 37 -6.33 -5.70 -15.17
N GLU A 38 -7.30 -4.82 -15.02
CA GLU A 38 -8.41 -4.65 -15.95
C GLU A 38 -8.58 -3.18 -16.29
N LEU A 39 -8.76 -2.88 -17.58
CA LEU A 39 -9.14 -1.55 -18.02
C LEU A 39 -10.60 -1.29 -17.64
N ALA A 40 -10.84 -0.26 -16.83
CA ALA A 40 -12.19 0.14 -16.42
C ALA A 40 -12.75 1.24 -17.33
N ALA A 41 -11.90 2.21 -17.68
CA ALA A 41 -12.17 3.29 -18.62
C ALA A 41 -10.83 3.88 -19.09
N HIS A 42 -10.80 4.67 -20.17
CA HIS A 42 -9.62 5.34 -20.75
C HIS A 42 -8.27 5.13 -20.01
N ASP A 43 -8.03 5.92 -18.96
CA ASP A 43 -6.81 5.86 -18.12
C ASP A 43 -7.04 5.28 -16.72
N HIS A 44 -8.20 4.66 -16.49
CA HIS A 44 -8.59 4.07 -15.22
C HIS A 44 -8.56 2.54 -15.28
N TYR A 45 -7.94 1.93 -14.27
CA TYR A 45 -7.77 0.49 -14.17
C TYR A 45 -8.25 -0.01 -12.81
N LYS A 46 -8.72 -1.25 -12.77
CA LYS A 46 -8.86 -2.02 -11.53
C LYS A 46 -7.69 -2.99 -11.43
N MET A 47 -6.91 -2.90 -10.36
CA MET A 47 -5.81 -3.83 -10.09
C MET A 47 -6.14 -4.67 -8.86
N THR A 48 -6.48 -5.94 -9.07
CA THR A 48 -6.64 -6.90 -7.99
C THR A 48 -5.29 -7.52 -7.65
N GLY A 49 -5.02 -7.68 -6.36
CA GLY A 49 -3.84 -8.37 -5.88
C GLY A 49 -3.95 -8.82 -4.43
N ASP A 50 -2.99 -9.63 -4.03
CA ASP A 50 -2.89 -10.20 -2.69
C ASP A 50 -2.09 -9.25 -1.80
N LEU A 51 -2.76 -8.64 -0.81
CA LEU A 51 -2.15 -7.80 0.21
C LEU A 51 -1.87 -8.65 1.45
N THR A 52 -0.59 -8.73 1.82
CA THR A 52 -0.12 -9.42 3.02
C THR A 52 0.32 -8.41 4.06
N ILE A 53 -0.33 -8.44 5.21
CA ILE A 53 0.04 -7.67 6.41
C ILE A 53 0.23 -8.69 7.53
N ARG A 54 1.41 -8.65 8.16
CA ARG A 54 1.88 -9.71 9.07
C ARG A 54 1.86 -11.09 8.40
N ASN A 55 1.10 -12.02 8.95
CA ASN A 55 0.95 -13.40 8.47
C ASN A 55 -0.40 -13.66 7.78
N VAL A 56 -1.18 -12.61 7.50
CA VAL A 56 -2.50 -12.72 6.87
C VAL A 56 -2.43 -12.12 5.47
N THR A 57 -2.94 -12.87 4.49
CA THR A 57 -3.05 -12.43 3.09
C THR A 57 -4.51 -12.38 2.69
N ARG A 58 -4.93 -11.27 2.07
CA ARG A 58 -6.29 -11.09 1.54
C ARG A 58 -6.25 -10.42 0.18
N PRO A 59 -7.19 -10.73 -0.72
CA PRO A 59 -7.32 -10.02 -1.98
C PRO A 59 -7.85 -8.60 -1.74
N VAL A 60 -7.25 -7.62 -2.42
CA VAL A 60 -7.66 -6.21 -2.43
C VAL A 60 -7.67 -5.71 -3.86
N THR A 61 -8.64 -4.89 -4.22
CA THR A 61 -8.70 -4.20 -5.51
C THR A 61 -8.32 -2.73 -5.32
N LEU A 62 -7.34 -2.28 -6.10
CA LEU A 62 -6.93 -0.89 -6.20
C LEU A 62 -7.61 -0.25 -7.42
N ASP A 63 -8.09 0.97 -7.23
CA ASP A 63 -8.53 1.86 -8.29
C ASP A 63 -7.33 2.66 -8.75
N VAL A 64 -6.82 2.36 -9.93
CA VAL A 64 -5.58 2.92 -10.46
C VAL A 64 -5.92 3.92 -11.56
N VAL A 65 -5.23 5.06 -11.55
CA VAL A 65 -5.27 6.06 -12.62
C VAL A 65 -3.89 6.18 -13.22
N TYR A 66 -3.81 6.09 -14.54
CA TYR A 66 -2.60 6.40 -15.30
C TYR A 66 -2.56 7.90 -15.61
N SER A 67 -1.51 8.58 -15.17
CA SER A 67 -1.36 10.03 -15.30
C SER A 67 -0.55 10.44 -16.54
N GLY A 68 -0.25 9.50 -17.44
CA GLY A 68 0.57 9.72 -18.62
C GLY A 68 2.05 9.36 -18.43
N GLN A 69 2.84 9.62 -19.47
CA GLN A 69 4.28 9.40 -19.49
C GLN A 69 5.01 10.52 -20.22
N ALA A 70 6.27 10.75 -19.84
CA ALA A 70 7.13 11.77 -20.44
C ALA A 70 8.57 11.27 -20.57
N LYS A 71 9.35 11.92 -21.45
CA LYS A 71 10.80 11.73 -21.52
C LYS A 71 11.49 12.77 -20.63
N ASP A 72 12.48 12.34 -19.86
CA ASP A 72 13.38 13.25 -19.17
C ASP A 72 14.47 13.81 -20.12
N PRO A 73 15.24 14.83 -19.71
CA PRO A 73 16.31 15.41 -20.53
C PRO A 73 17.43 14.44 -20.92
N THR A 74 17.58 13.31 -20.22
CA THR A 74 18.56 12.25 -20.53
C THR A 74 18.01 11.18 -21.48
N GLY A 75 16.73 11.28 -21.85
CA GLY A 75 16.05 10.34 -22.74
C GLY A 75 15.34 9.19 -22.02
N GLY A 76 15.40 9.11 -20.69
CA GLY A 76 14.65 8.15 -19.89
C GLY A 76 13.14 8.40 -19.98
N VAL A 77 12.33 7.34 -19.98
CA VAL A 77 10.85 7.47 -19.99
C VAL A 77 10.31 7.24 -18.60
N HIS A 78 9.53 8.20 -18.11
CA HIS A 78 8.85 8.16 -16.82
C HIS A 78 7.35 8.01 -17.03
N ALA A 79 6.67 7.22 -16.19
CA ALA A 79 5.22 7.05 -16.19
C ALA A 79 4.68 7.27 -14.77
N GLY A 80 3.59 8.02 -14.67
CA GLY A 80 2.93 8.34 -13.40
C GLY A 80 1.64 7.54 -13.20
N PHE A 81 1.40 7.11 -11.97
CA PHE A 81 0.19 6.42 -11.56
C PHE A 81 -0.26 6.87 -10.17
N SER A 82 -1.56 6.99 -9.95
CA SER A 82 -2.13 7.01 -8.61
C SER A 82 -2.97 5.77 -8.39
N ALA A 83 -3.07 5.30 -7.14
CA ALA A 83 -3.88 4.15 -6.79
C ALA A 83 -4.55 4.34 -5.43
N GLN A 84 -5.83 3.97 -5.31
CA GLN A 84 -6.57 4.11 -4.06
C GLN A 84 -7.45 2.90 -3.76
N THR A 85 -7.68 2.65 -2.47
CA THR A 85 -8.68 1.69 -1.99
C THR A 85 -8.97 1.93 -0.50
N SER A 86 -9.93 1.21 0.07
CA SER A 86 -10.18 1.17 1.51
C SER A 86 -10.22 -0.27 1.98
N ILE A 87 -9.60 -0.55 3.13
CA ILE A 87 -9.56 -1.88 3.74
C ILE A 87 -10.05 -1.82 5.19
N ASN A 88 -10.57 -2.91 5.73
CA ASN A 88 -10.80 -3.03 7.17
C ASN A 88 -9.59 -3.71 7.83
N ARG A 89 -8.90 -3.00 8.74
CA ARG A 89 -7.69 -3.52 9.40
C ARG A 89 -7.91 -4.83 10.18
N LYS A 90 -9.14 -5.08 10.62
CA LYS A 90 -9.51 -6.31 11.34
C LYS A 90 -9.41 -7.55 10.45
N ASP A 91 -9.53 -7.42 9.13
CA ASP A 91 -9.41 -8.55 8.19
C ASP A 91 -8.00 -9.17 8.18
N TRP A 92 -7.00 -8.41 8.65
CA TRP A 92 -5.60 -8.82 8.86
C TRP A 92 -5.25 -9.05 10.35
N GLY A 93 -6.26 -9.11 11.23
CA GLY A 93 -6.05 -9.37 12.66
C GLY A 93 -5.49 -8.18 13.46
N LEU A 94 -5.44 -6.99 12.87
CA LEU A 94 -5.06 -5.76 13.58
C LEU A 94 -6.26 -5.26 14.38
N THR A 95 -6.48 -5.80 15.58
CA THR A 95 -7.72 -5.58 16.36
C THR A 95 -7.59 -4.65 17.55
N TRP A 96 -6.36 -4.20 17.90
CA TRP A 96 -6.13 -3.30 19.03
C TRP A 96 -7.05 -2.08 18.99
N ASN A 97 -7.62 -1.73 20.15
CA ASN A 97 -8.44 -0.54 20.32
C ASN A 97 -8.64 -0.21 21.79
N VAL A 98 -9.19 0.99 22.05
CA VAL A 98 -9.64 1.42 23.37
C VAL A 98 -11.13 1.74 23.27
N ALA A 99 -11.94 1.23 24.21
CA ALA A 99 -13.34 1.59 24.30
C ALA A 99 -13.48 3.00 24.90
N LEU A 100 -14.36 3.82 24.33
CA LEU A 100 -14.62 5.18 24.82
C LEU A 100 -15.77 5.19 25.82
N GLU A 101 -15.73 6.08 26.81
CA GLU A 101 -16.78 6.21 27.84
C GLU A 101 -18.15 6.55 27.23
N ALA A 102 -18.17 7.33 26.15
CA ALA A 102 -19.39 7.67 25.40
C ALA A 102 -19.87 6.56 24.45
N GLY A 103 -19.24 5.39 24.47
CA GLY A 103 -19.47 4.30 23.52
C GLY A 103 -18.62 4.42 22.26
N GLY A 104 -18.43 3.28 21.59
CA GLY A 104 -17.58 3.18 20.40
C GLY A 104 -16.10 2.94 20.71
N LEU A 105 -15.28 3.08 19.67
CA LEU A 105 -13.86 2.72 19.69
C LEU A 105 -12.98 3.93 19.33
N LEU A 106 -11.82 4.04 19.98
CA LEU A 106 -10.87 5.14 19.78
C LEU A 106 -10.30 5.21 18.35
N VAL A 107 -10.03 4.05 17.74
CA VAL A 107 -9.40 3.96 16.42
C VAL A 107 -10.36 3.31 15.42
N GLY A 108 -10.59 3.99 14.30
CA GLY A 108 -11.40 3.48 13.19
C GLY A 108 -10.90 2.13 12.65
N GLU A 109 -11.82 1.40 12.01
CA GLU A 109 -11.52 0.11 11.39
C GLU A 109 -11.06 0.26 9.94
N GLU A 110 -11.64 1.23 9.23
CA GLU A 110 -11.30 1.53 7.85
C GLU A 110 -9.93 2.22 7.77
N VAL A 111 -9.08 1.70 6.88
CA VAL A 111 -7.82 2.31 6.49
C VAL A 111 -7.90 2.60 5.00
N LYS A 112 -7.80 3.89 4.66
CA LYS A 112 -7.71 4.34 3.26
C LYS A 112 -6.26 4.23 2.81
N LEU A 113 -6.05 3.51 1.72
CA LEU A 113 -4.75 3.40 1.07
C LEU A 113 -4.75 4.34 -0.13
N ALA A 114 -3.71 5.17 -0.23
CA ALA A 114 -3.45 6.02 -1.37
C ALA A 114 -1.96 5.89 -1.73
N LEU A 115 -1.68 5.64 -3.00
CA LEU A 115 -0.33 5.53 -3.55
C LEU A 115 -0.18 6.53 -4.69
N GLU A 116 0.92 7.26 -4.67
CA GLU A 116 1.39 8.08 -5.78
C GLU A 116 2.72 7.47 -6.25
N VAL A 117 2.80 7.11 -7.52
CA VAL A 117 3.89 6.29 -8.05
C VAL A 117 4.41 6.89 -9.35
N GLU A 118 5.72 7.07 -9.42
CA GLU A 118 6.45 7.33 -10.65
C GLU A 118 7.40 6.15 -10.92
N VAL A 119 7.39 5.65 -12.15
CA VAL A 119 8.29 4.57 -12.59
C VAL A 119 9.09 4.98 -13.80
N ILE A 120 10.35 4.54 -13.84
CA ILE A 120 11.24 4.74 -14.98
C ILE A 120 11.25 3.46 -15.81
N LYS A 121 11.06 3.59 -17.13
CA LYS A 121 11.19 2.47 -18.06
C LYS A 121 12.61 1.91 -17.96
N ALA A 122 12.73 0.64 -17.60
CA ALA A 122 14.01 -0.06 -17.59
C ALA A 122 14.63 -0.04 -19.01
N VAL A 123 15.92 0.31 -19.08
CA VAL A 123 16.69 0.15 -20.30
C VAL A 123 17.00 -1.33 -20.45
N GLU A 124 16.56 -1.93 -21.55
CA GLU A 124 16.83 -3.33 -21.86
C GLU A 124 18.34 -3.49 -22.08
N VAL A 125 19.03 -4.14 -21.13
CA VAL A 125 20.43 -4.52 -21.32
C VAL A 125 20.42 -5.80 -22.13
N ALA A 126 20.80 -5.71 -23.41
CA ALA A 126 21.00 -6.88 -24.25
C ALA A 126 22.06 -7.78 -23.59
N THR A 127 21.64 -8.93 -23.07
CA THR A 127 22.58 -9.98 -22.66
C THR A 127 23.24 -10.53 -23.91
N VAL A 128 24.53 -10.22 -24.07
CA VAL A 128 25.37 -10.87 -25.08
C VAL A 128 25.57 -12.32 -24.63
N ALA A 129 25.05 -13.25 -25.42
CA ALA A 129 25.23 -14.70 -25.24
C ALA A 129 26.65 -15.15 -25.57
#